data_AF-A0A3D9HRP8-F1
#
_entry.id   AF-A0A3D9HRP8-F1
#
_cell.length_a   1.000
_cell.length_b   1.000
_cell.length_c   1.000
_cell.angle_alpha   90.00
_cell.angle_beta   90.00
_cell.angle_gamma   90.00
#
_symmetry.space_group_name_H-M   'P 1'
#
loop_
_entity.id
_entity.type
_entity.pdbx_description
1 polymer ?
#
loop_
_entity_poly.entity_id
_entity_poly.type
_entity_poly.pdbx_seq_one_letter_code
_entity_poly.pdbx_strand_id
1 'polypeptide(L)'
;MSDQRQNFTYYDPKTGRFTGGRIGAVEGYPEKGSTAWRASNDRIFIKAVNDYNRSFGYRPGDDGFWTPHLLKTQAMIEAGGSHHKEAFLSDPLQVNKPLDWVPRKASLLGLERGDKMTPETSAKAALLWLDYKGWQHDGNGDKTRWEGNAKALFDYNGNRAIHPKTGGEHRQWYADRISEMAGNMLAAQGLDPHGRHNSASWSADGQSLDLMAREGDDPSGF
;
A
#
# COMPACT_ATOMS: atom_id res chain seq x y z
N MET A 1 -29.66 -3.69 0.31
CA MET A 1 -28.45 -3.99 -0.47
C MET A 1 -27.25 -3.75 0.44
N SER A 2 -26.65 -4.81 0.98
CA SER A 2 -25.54 -4.69 1.94
C SER A 2 -24.25 -4.31 1.22
N ASP A 3 -23.72 -3.16 1.59
CA ASP A 3 -22.49 -2.57 1.09
C ASP A 3 -21.27 -3.37 1.60
N GLN A 4 -20.88 -4.42 0.88
CA GLN A 4 -19.67 -5.22 1.19
C GLN A 4 -18.40 -4.50 0.75
N ARG A 5 -18.16 -3.29 1.27
CA ARG A 5 -16.85 -2.64 1.18
C ARG A 5 -15.92 -3.32 2.18
N GLN A 6 -15.06 -4.21 1.70
CA GLN A 6 -13.94 -4.72 2.48
C GLN A 6 -12.98 -3.56 2.77
N ASN A 7 -13.17 -2.91 3.93
CA ASN A 7 -12.05 -2.25 4.58
C ASN A 7 -10.98 -3.32 4.79
N PHE A 8 -9.70 -3.03 4.55
CA PHE A 8 -8.62 -3.94 4.95
C PHE A 8 -8.67 -4.14 6.47
N THR A 9 -9.47 -5.10 6.91
CA THR A 9 -9.47 -5.66 8.24
C THR A 9 -8.54 -6.86 8.15
N TYR A 10 -7.31 -6.70 8.63
CA TYR A 10 -6.30 -7.77 8.63
C TYR A 10 -6.85 -8.96 9.42
N TYR A 11 -7.15 -10.06 8.72
CA TYR A 11 -7.55 -11.31 9.33
C TYR A 11 -6.30 -11.99 9.90
N ASP A 12 -6.28 -12.22 11.21
CA ASP A 12 -5.24 -13.02 11.86
C ASP A 12 -5.70 -14.49 11.93
N PRO A 13 -5.10 -15.40 11.13
CA PRO A 13 -5.53 -16.80 11.07
C PRO A 13 -5.19 -17.59 12.34
N LYS A 14 -4.34 -17.08 13.24
CA LYS A 14 -4.04 -17.73 14.53
C LYS A 14 -5.08 -17.40 15.60
N THR A 15 -5.75 -16.25 15.48
CA THR A 15 -6.67 -15.76 16.51
C THR A 15 -8.12 -15.67 16.04
N GLY A 16 -8.40 -15.87 14.74
CA GLY A 16 -9.75 -15.79 14.17
C GLY A 16 -10.36 -14.40 14.30
N ARG A 17 -9.54 -13.36 14.47
CA ARG A 17 -9.96 -11.97 14.71
C ARG A 17 -9.42 -11.05 13.63
N PHE A 18 -10.21 -10.02 13.32
CA PHE A 18 -9.73 -8.86 12.59
C PHE A 18 -8.80 -8.04 13.51
N THR A 19 -7.49 -8.13 13.29
CA THR A 19 -6.49 -7.42 14.10
C THR A 19 -6.25 -6.04 13.51
N GLY A 20 -6.86 -5.03 14.13
CA GLY A 20 -6.59 -3.64 13.81
C GLY A 20 -5.15 -3.25 14.16
N GLY A 21 -4.26 -3.25 13.15
CA GLY A 21 -3.21 -2.23 13.10
C GLY A 21 -1.76 -2.67 12.95
N ARG A 22 -1.44 -3.84 12.38
CA ARG A 22 -0.08 -4.16 11.93
C ARG A 22 -0.10 -4.77 10.54
N ILE A 23 0.77 -4.27 9.67
CA ILE A 23 0.98 -4.76 8.29
C ILE A 23 1.98 -5.93 8.30
N GLY A 24 2.90 -5.91 9.28
CA GLY A 24 3.99 -6.89 9.41
C GLY A 24 5.33 -6.37 8.87
N ALA A 25 6.43 -7.02 9.24
CA ALA A 25 7.77 -6.60 8.85
C ALA A 25 7.99 -6.76 7.33
N VAL A 26 8.72 -5.81 6.74
CA VAL A 26 9.18 -5.89 5.35
C VAL A 26 10.53 -6.61 5.32
N GLU A 27 10.76 -7.46 4.32
CA GLU A 27 12.05 -8.15 4.16
C GLU A 27 13.22 -7.16 4.10
N GLY A 28 14.28 -7.42 4.88
CA GLY A 28 15.41 -6.49 5.04
C GLY A 28 15.18 -5.37 6.07
N TYR A 29 13.96 -5.21 6.59
CA TYR A 29 13.56 -4.19 7.56
C TYR A 29 12.90 -4.82 8.78
N PRO A 30 13.66 -5.54 9.64
CA PRO A 30 13.10 -6.18 10.81
C PRO A 30 12.47 -5.16 11.77
N GLU A 31 11.42 -5.57 12.50
CA GLU A 31 10.69 -4.73 13.46
C GLU A 31 10.91 -5.21 14.90
N LYS A 32 12.19 -5.41 15.27
CA LYS A 32 12.58 -5.96 16.59
C LYS A 32 13.67 -5.13 17.25
N GLY A 33 13.74 -5.19 18.58
CA GLY A 33 14.73 -4.46 19.37
C GLY A 33 14.78 -2.97 19.01
N SER A 34 15.98 -2.46 18.69
CA SER A 34 16.20 -1.06 18.31
C SER A 34 15.51 -0.62 17.02
N THR A 35 14.96 -1.55 16.24
CA THR A 35 14.25 -1.29 14.96
C THR A 35 12.73 -1.45 15.04
N ALA A 36 12.19 -1.70 16.24
CA ALA A 36 10.74 -1.87 16.44
C ALA A 36 9.90 -0.65 16.01
N TRP A 37 10.51 0.54 15.92
CA TRP A 37 9.85 1.77 15.47
C TRP A 37 9.33 1.70 14.03
N ARG A 38 9.78 0.76 13.20
CA ARG A 38 9.30 0.55 11.82
C ARG A 38 7.81 0.18 11.73
N ALA A 39 7.24 -0.37 12.80
CA ALA A 39 5.80 -0.66 12.89
C ALA A 39 4.94 0.56 13.30
N SER A 40 5.55 1.67 13.71
CA SER A 40 4.82 2.80 14.32
C SER A 40 3.78 3.44 13.39
N ASN A 41 4.00 3.38 12.07
CA ASN A 41 3.15 4.00 11.07
C ASN A 41 2.14 3.03 10.42
N ASP A 42 2.07 1.77 10.85
CA ASP A 42 1.23 0.75 10.18
C ASP A 42 -0.24 1.17 10.13
N ARG A 43 -0.80 1.66 11.24
CA ARG A 43 -2.18 2.13 11.30
C ARG A 43 -2.43 3.32 10.36
N ILE A 44 -1.44 4.21 10.24
CA ILE A 44 -1.51 5.38 9.38
C ILE A 44 -1.51 4.96 7.92
N PHE A 45 -0.64 4.02 7.54
CA PHE A 45 -0.59 3.49 6.17
C PHE A 45 -1.86 2.73 5.80
N ILE A 46 -2.39 1.89 6.71
CA ILE A 46 -3.67 1.19 6.49
C ILE A 46 -4.79 2.21 6.27
N LYS A 47 -4.88 3.23 7.12
CA LYS A 47 -5.91 4.26 7.00
C LYS A 47 -5.76 5.05 5.69
N ALA A 48 -4.55 5.51 5.35
CA ALA A 48 -4.30 6.31 4.16
C ALA A 48 -4.66 5.55 2.86
N VAL A 49 -4.28 4.27 2.77
CA VAL A 49 -4.63 3.42 1.61
C VAL A 49 -6.14 3.17 1.55
N ASN A 50 -6.78 2.87 2.67
CA ASN A 50 -8.24 2.70 2.70
C ASN A 50 -8.98 3.97 2.25
N ASP A 51 -8.55 5.13 2.74
CA ASP A 51 -9.15 6.43 2.37
C ASP A 51 -8.92 6.73 0.88
N TYR A 52 -7.71 6.49 0.36
CA TYR A 52 -7.37 6.66 -1.06
C TYR A 52 -8.22 5.75 -1.96
N ASN A 53 -8.21 4.44 -1.72
CA ASN A 53 -8.99 3.51 -2.54
C ASN A 53 -10.48 3.88 -2.50
N ARG A 54 -10.99 4.27 -1.33
CA ARG A 54 -12.38 4.71 -1.18
C ARG A 54 -12.67 6.00 -1.96
N SER A 55 -11.79 7.01 -1.93
CA SER A 55 -12.02 8.27 -2.63
C SER A 55 -12.03 8.13 -4.14
N PHE A 56 -11.28 7.14 -4.68
CA PHE A 56 -11.23 6.84 -6.10
C PHE A 56 -12.17 5.69 -6.52
N GLY A 57 -12.89 5.08 -5.58
CA GLY A 57 -13.79 3.96 -5.85
C GLY A 57 -13.08 2.65 -6.20
N TYR A 58 -11.77 2.54 -5.97
CA TYR A 58 -10.98 1.36 -6.28
C TYR A 58 -11.32 0.18 -5.37
N ARG A 59 -11.32 -1.01 -5.97
CA ARG A 59 -11.50 -2.32 -5.35
C ARG A 59 -10.29 -3.21 -5.61
N PRO A 60 -10.08 -4.28 -4.81
CA PRO A 60 -9.07 -5.29 -5.11
C PRO A 60 -9.20 -5.80 -6.54
N GLY A 61 -8.12 -5.70 -7.32
CA GLY A 61 -8.07 -6.06 -8.73
C GLY A 61 -8.13 -4.89 -9.71
N ASP A 62 -8.52 -3.69 -9.27
CA ASP A 62 -8.47 -2.50 -10.13
C ASP A 62 -7.02 -2.03 -10.31
N ASP A 63 -6.67 -1.54 -11.50
CA ASP A 63 -5.28 -1.17 -11.83
C ASP A 63 -4.71 -0.05 -10.94
N GLY A 64 -5.58 0.83 -10.41
CA GLY A 64 -5.22 1.94 -9.52
C GLY A 64 -5.31 1.61 -8.03
N PHE A 65 -5.70 0.38 -7.68
CA PHE A 65 -5.84 -0.06 -6.30
C PHE A 65 -4.49 -0.18 -5.60
N TRP A 66 -4.38 0.35 -4.38
CA TRP A 66 -3.19 0.24 -3.54
C TRP A 66 -3.43 -0.68 -2.35
N THR A 67 -2.38 -1.37 -1.90
CA THR A 67 -2.39 -2.13 -0.65
C THR A 67 -1.55 -1.41 0.41
N PRO A 68 -1.85 -1.57 1.72
CA PRO A 68 -0.98 -1.01 2.76
C PRO A 68 0.43 -1.60 2.72
N HIS A 69 0.59 -2.84 2.22
CA HIS A 69 1.88 -3.48 2.02
C HIS A 69 2.75 -2.75 1.00
N LEU A 70 2.18 -2.33 -0.13
CA LEU A 70 2.89 -1.50 -1.12
C LEU A 70 3.38 -0.20 -0.49
N LEU A 71 2.48 0.53 0.19
CA LEU A 71 2.84 1.81 0.81
C LEU A 71 3.89 1.66 1.91
N LYS A 72 3.75 0.64 2.78
CA LYS A 72 4.75 0.37 3.83
C LYS A 72 6.11 0.02 3.23
N THR A 73 6.12 -0.79 2.19
CA THR A 73 7.35 -1.20 1.52
C THR A 73 8.06 0.00 0.90
N GLN A 74 7.32 0.88 0.26
CA GLN A 74 7.84 2.16 -0.23
C GLN A 74 8.45 2.99 0.91
N ALA A 75 7.75 3.15 2.03
CA ALA A 75 8.24 3.87 3.20
C ALA A 75 9.54 3.26 3.77
N MET A 76 9.70 1.94 3.70
CA MET A 76 10.94 1.28 4.11
C MET A 76 12.11 1.59 3.18
N ILE A 77 11.89 1.64 1.87
CA ILE A 77 12.93 2.06 0.92
C ILE A 77 13.29 3.53 1.12
N GLU A 78 12.31 4.41 1.30
CA GLU A 78 12.52 5.86 1.44
C GLU A 78 13.22 6.25 2.75
N ALA A 79 12.80 5.66 3.87
CA ALA A 79 13.22 6.11 5.19
C ALA A 79 13.42 4.97 6.22
N GLY A 80 13.26 3.70 5.84
CA GLY A 80 13.32 2.57 6.77
C GLY A 80 14.72 2.18 7.26
N GLY A 81 15.79 2.78 6.73
CA GLY A 81 17.16 2.49 7.14
C GLY A 81 17.44 2.79 8.61
N SER A 82 18.39 2.08 9.24
CA SER A 82 18.68 2.20 10.68
C SER A 82 19.11 3.60 11.12
N HIS A 83 19.67 4.40 10.21
CA HIS A 83 20.11 5.77 10.45
C HIS A 83 19.06 6.83 10.07
N HIS A 84 17.84 6.41 9.74
CA HIS A 84 16.78 7.28 9.22
C HIS A 84 15.50 7.19 10.06
N LYS A 85 15.62 6.80 11.33
CA LYS A 85 14.47 6.67 12.26
C LYS A 85 13.65 7.94 12.30
N GLU A 86 14.29 9.09 12.46
CA GLU A 86 13.63 10.40 12.58
C GLU A 86 12.85 10.74 11.30
N ALA A 87 13.43 10.44 10.14
CA ALA A 87 12.77 10.63 8.85
C ALA A 87 11.55 9.71 8.72
N PHE A 88 11.66 8.43 9.11
CA PHE A 88 10.54 7.51 9.06
C PHE A 88 9.40 7.92 10.00
N LEU A 89 9.72 8.43 11.18
CA LEU A 89 8.72 8.86 12.18
C LEU A 89 8.06 10.20 11.84
N SER A 90 8.57 10.95 10.86
CA SER A 90 8.04 12.27 10.49
C SER A 90 7.56 12.36 9.04
N ASP A 91 8.37 11.93 8.07
CA ASP A 91 8.06 11.96 6.64
C ASP A 91 8.42 10.62 5.97
N PRO A 92 7.74 9.52 6.28
CA PRO A 92 8.15 8.18 5.85
C PRO A 92 8.23 7.98 4.33
N LEU A 93 7.49 8.77 3.53
CA LEU A 93 7.46 8.64 2.06
C LEU A 93 8.24 9.75 1.33
N GLN A 94 8.78 10.72 2.08
CA GLN A 94 9.73 11.72 1.57
C GLN A 94 9.23 12.52 0.35
N VAL A 95 7.90 12.69 0.19
CA VAL A 95 7.28 13.31 -0.98
C VAL A 95 7.60 14.81 -1.12
N ASN A 96 7.91 15.49 0.00
CA ASN A 96 8.15 16.94 0.03
C ASN A 96 9.62 17.35 0.21
N LYS A 97 10.56 16.55 -0.31
CA LYS A 97 11.98 16.92 -0.32
C LYS A 97 12.19 18.24 -1.10
N PRO A 98 12.87 19.25 -0.54
CA PRO A 98 13.04 20.55 -1.19
C PRO A 98 13.72 20.52 -2.57
N LEU A 99 14.57 19.52 -2.83
CA LEU A 99 15.25 19.32 -4.11
C LEU A 99 14.35 18.65 -5.16
N ASP A 100 13.29 17.97 -4.74
CA ASP A 100 12.31 17.27 -5.60
C ASP A 100 10.98 18.05 -5.70
N TRP A 101 10.99 19.33 -5.30
CA TRP A 101 9.81 20.17 -5.31
C TRP A 101 9.45 20.60 -6.73
N VAL A 102 8.16 20.48 -7.07
CA VAL A 102 7.60 21.00 -8.32
C VAL A 102 6.27 21.72 -8.03
N PRO A 103 5.93 22.81 -8.74
CA PRO A 103 4.71 23.59 -8.47
C PRO A 103 3.42 22.76 -8.46
N ARG A 104 3.35 21.69 -9.27
CA ARG A 104 2.21 20.77 -9.31
C ARG A 104 1.88 20.13 -7.95
N LYS A 105 2.88 19.97 -7.06
CA LYS A 105 2.65 19.43 -5.71
C LYS A 105 1.79 20.37 -4.87
N ALA A 106 1.88 21.69 -5.07
CA ALA A 106 1.02 22.63 -4.36
C ALA A 106 -0.45 22.46 -4.76
N SER A 107 -0.74 22.48 -6.05
CA SER A 107 -2.12 22.38 -6.53
C SER A 107 -2.75 21.00 -6.32
N LEU A 108 -1.96 19.93 -6.42
CA LEU A 108 -2.47 18.56 -6.30
C LEU A 108 -2.52 18.07 -4.84
N LEU A 109 -1.51 18.38 -4.04
CA LEU A 109 -1.31 17.79 -2.71
C LEU A 109 -1.68 18.77 -1.59
N GLY A 110 -1.85 20.05 -1.91
CA GLY A 110 -2.08 21.11 -0.91
C GLY A 110 -0.86 21.38 -0.04
N LEU A 111 0.35 21.10 -0.55
CA LEU A 111 1.60 21.32 0.16
C LEU A 111 2.25 22.64 -0.25
N GLU A 112 3.09 23.19 0.61
CA GLU A 112 4.09 24.20 0.29
C GLU A 112 5.50 23.60 0.34
N ARG A 113 6.44 24.27 -0.34
CA ARG A 113 7.83 23.83 -0.38
C ARG A 113 8.44 23.89 1.02
N GLY A 114 8.85 22.75 1.54
CA GLY A 114 9.48 22.67 2.85
C GLY A 114 8.51 22.61 4.02
N ASP A 115 7.21 22.39 3.76
CA ASP A 115 6.26 22.08 4.81
C ASP A 115 6.77 20.98 5.73
N LYS A 116 6.56 21.18 7.03
CA LYS A 116 6.82 20.14 8.02
C LYS A 116 5.80 19.02 7.83
N MET A 117 6.30 17.86 7.45
CA MET A 117 5.46 16.67 7.23
C MET A 117 5.15 15.95 8.55
N THR A 118 4.02 15.25 8.55
CA THR A 118 3.68 14.17 9.51
C THR A 118 3.50 12.87 8.74
N PRO A 119 3.53 11.70 9.40
CA PRO A 119 3.28 10.43 8.70
C PRO A 119 1.93 10.39 7.97
N GLU A 120 0.89 11.01 8.51
CA GLU A 120 -0.43 11.11 7.87
C GLU A 120 -0.38 11.96 6.59
N THR A 121 0.21 13.16 6.68
CA THR A 121 0.35 14.05 5.51
C THR A 121 1.25 13.42 4.46
N SER A 122 2.36 12.78 4.88
CA SER A 122 3.29 12.07 4.01
C SER A 122 2.61 10.93 3.25
N ALA A 123 1.86 10.06 3.94
CA ALA A 123 1.15 8.94 3.33
C ALA A 123 0.06 9.41 2.35
N LYS A 124 -0.76 10.40 2.74
CA LYS A 124 -1.80 10.96 1.87
C LYS A 124 -1.19 11.60 0.62
N ALA A 125 -0.19 12.47 0.79
CA ALA A 125 0.43 13.18 -0.31
C ALA A 125 1.19 12.23 -1.24
N ALA A 126 1.83 11.19 -0.72
CA ALA A 126 2.49 10.18 -1.54
C ALA A 126 1.48 9.43 -2.43
N LEU A 127 0.35 8.97 -1.89
CA LEU A 127 -0.67 8.26 -2.67
C LEU A 127 -1.28 9.12 -3.79
N LEU A 128 -1.57 10.39 -3.51
CA LEU A 128 -2.06 11.31 -4.54
C LEU A 128 -0.99 11.64 -5.60
N TRP A 129 0.28 11.74 -5.18
CA TRP A 129 1.38 11.93 -6.11
C TRP A 129 1.59 10.70 -7.00
N LEU A 130 1.50 9.50 -6.44
CA LEU A 130 1.57 8.23 -7.16
C LEU A 130 0.43 8.10 -8.17
N ASP A 131 -0.82 8.42 -7.79
CA ASP A 131 -1.93 8.48 -8.73
C ASP A 131 -1.59 9.42 -9.90
N TYR A 132 -1.17 10.65 -9.64
CA TYR A 132 -0.75 11.56 -10.70
C TYR A 132 0.39 10.98 -11.58
N LYS A 133 1.38 10.32 -10.98
CA LYS A 133 2.49 9.71 -11.72
C LYS A 133 2.12 8.46 -12.53
N GLY A 134 1.06 7.77 -12.14
CA GLY A 134 0.57 6.60 -12.87
C GLY A 134 -0.30 6.94 -14.09
N TRP A 135 -0.75 8.19 -14.23
CA TRP A 135 -1.49 8.65 -15.40
C TRP A 135 -0.56 9.31 -16.44
N GLN A 136 -0.83 9.02 -17.72
CA GLN A 136 -0.45 9.93 -18.79
C GLN A 136 -1.34 11.17 -18.73
N HIS A 137 -0.74 12.31 -19.06
CA HIS A 137 -1.43 13.60 -19.13
C HIS A 137 -1.29 14.20 -20.52
N ASP A 138 -2.36 14.82 -21.03
CA ASP A 138 -2.30 15.58 -22.27
C ASP A 138 -1.61 16.95 -22.09
N GLY A 139 -1.60 17.77 -23.14
CA GLY A 139 -1.02 19.12 -23.12
C GLY A 139 -1.71 20.10 -22.16
N ASN A 140 -2.95 19.81 -21.73
CA ASN A 140 -3.69 20.59 -20.75
C ASN A 140 -3.48 20.07 -19.32
N GLY A 141 -2.85 18.91 -19.16
CA GLY A 141 -2.63 18.26 -17.88
C GLY A 141 -3.77 17.34 -17.45
N ASP A 142 -4.70 17.03 -18.35
CA ASP A 142 -5.82 16.12 -18.09
C ASP A 142 -5.39 14.66 -18.24
N LYS A 143 -5.95 13.78 -17.40
CA LYS A 143 -5.64 12.35 -17.37
C LYS A 143 -6.15 11.67 -18.64
N THR A 144 -5.29 10.99 -19.38
CA THR A 144 -5.67 10.30 -20.63
C THR A 144 -5.64 8.80 -20.53
N ARG A 145 -4.61 8.22 -19.91
CA ARG A 145 -4.43 6.77 -19.79
C ARG A 145 -3.70 6.39 -18.51
N TRP A 146 -4.21 5.40 -17.80
CA TRP A 146 -3.51 4.78 -16.68
C TRP A 146 -2.41 3.84 -17.19
N GLU A 147 -1.20 4.00 -16.66
CA GLU A 147 -0.02 3.20 -17.00
C GLU A 147 0.37 2.19 -15.91
N GLY A 148 -0.34 2.18 -14.78
CA GLY A 148 -0.11 1.21 -13.71
C GLY A 148 0.72 1.71 -12.54
N ASN A 149 0.56 1.03 -11.39
CA ASN A 149 1.31 1.31 -10.16
C ASN A 149 2.84 1.17 -10.34
N ALA A 150 3.30 0.26 -11.20
CA ALA A 150 4.72 0.11 -11.50
C ALA A 150 5.30 1.39 -12.13
N LYS A 151 4.57 1.99 -13.08
CA LYS A 151 4.95 3.26 -13.70
C LYS A 151 4.86 4.42 -12.71
N ALA A 152 3.83 4.45 -11.86
CA ALA A 152 3.73 5.43 -10.77
C ALA A 152 4.95 5.41 -9.85
N LEU A 153 5.37 4.22 -9.38
CA LEU A 153 6.56 4.04 -8.54
C LEU A 153 7.85 4.44 -9.25
N PHE A 154 7.98 4.05 -10.53
CA PHE A 154 9.12 4.41 -11.36
C PHE A 154 9.26 5.93 -11.51
N ASP A 155 8.16 6.65 -11.73
CA ASP A 155 8.19 8.12 -11.87
C ASP A 155 8.13 8.88 -10.54
N TYR A 156 7.86 8.19 -9.43
CA TYR A 156 7.98 8.73 -8.09
C TYR A 156 9.44 9.00 -7.75
N ASN A 157 10.32 8.05 -8.05
CA ASN A 157 11.75 8.18 -7.84
C ASN A 157 12.42 8.87 -9.04
N GLY A 158 12.86 10.12 -8.85
CA GLY A 158 13.53 10.90 -9.89
C GLY A 158 14.95 10.44 -10.24
N ASN A 159 15.50 9.46 -9.52
CA ASN A 159 16.90 9.04 -9.69
C ASN A 159 17.12 8.23 -10.97
N ARG A 160 17.74 8.87 -11.97
CA ARG A 160 18.12 8.27 -13.26
C ARG A 160 19.54 7.68 -13.27
N ALA A 161 20.26 7.71 -12.16
CA ALA A 161 21.58 7.09 -12.09
C ALA A 161 21.47 5.57 -12.32
N ILE A 162 22.50 4.98 -12.93
CA ILE A 162 22.57 3.53 -13.10
C ILE A 162 22.77 2.86 -11.74
N HIS A 163 21.90 1.91 -11.42
CA HIS A 163 21.95 1.15 -10.19
C HIS A 163 23.10 0.13 -10.24
N PRO A 164 24.02 0.14 -9.26
CA PRO A 164 25.28 -0.62 -9.36
C PRO A 164 25.07 -2.14 -9.35
N LYS A 165 23.95 -2.64 -8.83
CA LYS A 165 23.68 -4.10 -8.78
C LYS A 165 22.90 -4.64 -9.96
N THR A 166 22.10 -3.80 -10.63
CA THR A 166 21.18 -4.27 -11.68
C THR A 166 21.58 -3.77 -13.07
N GLY A 167 22.43 -2.75 -13.17
CA GLY A 167 22.86 -2.16 -14.44
C GLY A 167 21.78 -1.33 -15.16
N GLY A 168 20.53 -1.31 -14.66
CA GLY A 168 19.45 -0.44 -15.10
C GLY A 168 19.36 0.85 -14.29
N GLU A 169 18.45 1.76 -14.65
CA GLU A 169 18.21 2.98 -13.87
C GLU A 169 17.71 2.68 -12.45
N HIS A 170 18.14 3.48 -11.48
CA HIS A 170 17.78 3.33 -10.07
C HIS A 170 16.27 3.36 -9.83
N ARG A 171 15.53 4.18 -10.57
CA ARG A 171 14.06 4.22 -10.52
C ARG A 171 13.36 2.94 -10.98
N GLN A 172 13.97 2.16 -11.88
CA GLN A 172 13.47 0.84 -12.26
C GLN A 172 13.65 -0.14 -11.10
N TRP A 173 14.87 -0.21 -10.56
CA TRP A 173 15.15 -1.02 -9.37
C TRP A 173 14.20 -0.68 -8.21
N TYR A 174 13.91 0.61 -8.00
CA TYR A 174 13.00 1.07 -6.96
C TYR A 174 11.58 0.50 -7.14
N ALA A 175 11.00 0.63 -8.33
CA ALA A 175 9.64 0.15 -8.61
C ALA A 175 9.53 -1.37 -8.49
N ASP A 176 10.51 -2.09 -9.04
CA ASP A 176 10.56 -3.55 -9.01
C ASP A 176 10.72 -4.05 -7.57
N ARG A 177 11.63 -3.43 -6.80
CA ARG A 177 11.92 -3.86 -5.44
C ARG A 177 10.75 -3.64 -4.50
N ILE A 178 10.00 -2.54 -4.66
CA ILE A 178 8.78 -2.30 -3.87
C ILE A 178 7.71 -3.33 -4.20
N SER A 179 7.49 -3.59 -5.49
CA SER A 179 6.48 -4.54 -5.95
C SER A 179 6.80 -5.95 -5.45
N GLU A 180 8.06 -6.37 -5.56
CA GLU A 180 8.56 -7.67 -5.08
C GLU A 180 8.34 -7.83 -3.57
N MET A 181 8.84 -6.89 -2.76
CA MET A 181 8.75 -7.00 -1.30
C MET A 181 7.28 -6.95 -0.82
N ALA A 182 6.44 -6.11 -1.41
CA ALA A 182 5.01 -6.08 -1.10
C ALA A 182 4.31 -7.38 -1.49
N GLY A 183 4.63 -7.93 -2.68
CA GLY A 183 4.15 -9.23 -3.14
C GLY A 183 4.52 -10.37 -2.19
N ASN A 184 5.77 -10.39 -1.70
CA ASN A 184 6.22 -11.38 -0.72
C ASN A 184 5.43 -11.29 0.59
N MET A 185 5.12 -10.08 1.07
CA MET A 185 4.32 -9.91 2.28
C MET A 185 2.86 -10.33 2.09
N LEU A 186 2.27 -10.03 0.93
CA LEU A 186 0.91 -10.47 0.59
C LEU A 186 0.85 -12.00 0.47
N ALA A 187 1.80 -12.61 -0.22
CA ALA A 187 1.90 -14.07 -0.37
C ALA A 187 2.06 -14.77 0.99
N ALA A 188 2.88 -14.22 1.90
CA ALA A 188 3.02 -14.73 3.27
C ALA A 188 1.71 -14.64 4.09
N GLN A 189 0.74 -13.83 3.66
CA GLN A 189 -0.59 -13.71 4.24
C GLN A 189 -1.67 -14.46 3.42
N GLY A 190 -1.28 -15.25 2.42
CA GLY A 190 -2.20 -16.00 1.56
C GLY A 190 -3.01 -15.14 0.59
N LEU A 191 -2.51 -13.92 0.31
CA LEU A 191 -3.12 -12.97 -0.62
C LEU A 191 -2.37 -12.94 -1.96
N ASP A 192 -3.08 -12.66 -3.05
CA ASP A 192 -2.52 -12.35 -4.36
C ASP A 192 -1.93 -10.92 -4.38
N PRO A 193 -1.16 -10.55 -5.43
CA PRO A 193 -0.59 -9.20 -5.55
C PRO A 193 -1.62 -8.06 -5.58
N HIS A 194 -2.90 -8.38 -5.85
CA HIS A 194 -4.01 -7.43 -5.86
C HIS A 194 -4.78 -7.39 -4.52
N GLY A 195 -4.29 -8.10 -3.50
CA GLY A 195 -4.90 -8.16 -2.17
C GLY A 195 -6.13 -9.05 -2.08
N ARG A 196 -6.36 -9.95 -3.05
CA ARG A 196 -7.44 -10.95 -3.00
C ARG A 196 -6.93 -12.22 -2.35
N HIS A 197 -7.79 -12.96 -1.65
CA HIS A 197 -7.41 -14.29 -1.17
C HIS A 197 -7.21 -15.24 -2.35
N ASN A 198 -6.10 -15.99 -2.34
CA ASN A 198 -5.91 -17.08 -3.29
C ASN A 198 -6.97 -18.17 -3.02
N SER A 199 -7.77 -18.53 -4.02
CA SER A 199 -8.76 -19.60 -3.91
C SER A 199 -8.14 -20.96 -3.55
N ALA A 200 -6.83 -21.13 -3.76
CA ALA A 200 -6.08 -22.32 -3.39
C ALA A 200 -5.67 -22.41 -1.90
N SER A 201 -5.72 -21.32 -1.13
CA SER A 201 -5.37 -21.34 0.32
C SER A 201 -6.53 -21.69 1.23
N TRP A 202 -7.74 -21.85 0.68
CA TRP A 202 -8.96 -22.23 1.41
C TRP A 202 -9.22 -23.74 1.49
N SER A 203 -8.28 -24.58 1.06
CA SER A 203 -8.47 -26.04 1.07
C SER A 203 -7.64 -26.80 2.12
N ALA A 204 -6.95 -26.12 3.05
CA ALA A 204 -6.11 -26.82 4.03
C ALA A 204 -6.89 -27.33 5.27
N ASP A 205 -8.05 -26.74 5.61
CA ASP A 205 -8.75 -27.04 6.87
C ASP A 205 -10.19 -27.56 6.69
N GLY A 206 -10.64 -27.81 5.46
CA GLY A 206 -11.79 -28.69 5.21
C GLY A 206 -13.12 -28.33 5.88
N GLN A 207 -13.45 -27.05 6.08
CA GLN A 207 -14.82 -26.64 6.38
C GLN A 207 -15.41 -25.82 5.23
N SER A 208 -16.12 -26.51 4.36
CA SER A 208 -16.96 -25.94 3.32
C SER A 208 -18.06 -25.08 3.96
N LEU A 209 -18.09 -23.79 3.61
CA LEU A 209 -19.30 -22.99 3.74
C LEU A 209 -20.31 -23.44 2.68
N ASP A 210 -21.02 -24.52 2.99
CA ASP A 210 -22.25 -24.93 2.29
C ASP A 210 -23.37 -25.25 3.31
N LEU A 211 -23.36 -24.55 4.45
CA LEU A 211 -24.22 -24.83 5.60
C LEU A 211 -24.87 -23.58 6.21
N MET A 212 -25.25 -22.59 5.39
CA MET A 212 -26.18 -21.52 5.80
C MET A 212 -27.23 -21.17 4.74
N ALA A 213 -27.68 -22.15 3.97
CA ALA A 213 -28.95 -22.08 3.27
C ALA A 213 -29.74 -23.37 3.54
N ARG A 214 -30.85 -23.24 4.28
CA ARG A 214 -31.85 -24.27 4.64
C ARG A 214 -31.60 -25.05 5.94
N GLU A 215 -31.84 -24.41 7.07
CA GLU A 215 -32.62 -25.03 8.14
C GLU A 215 -33.63 -24.00 8.65
N GLY A 216 -34.89 -24.24 8.33
CA GLY A 216 -36.01 -23.35 8.57
C GLY A 216 -37.24 -23.90 7.88
N ASP A 217 -37.61 -25.13 8.24
CA ASP A 217 -38.97 -25.66 8.22
C ASP A 217 -38.97 -26.93 9.10
N ASP A 218 -39.43 -26.73 10.34
CA ASP A 218 -39.71 -27.77 11.32
C ASP A 218 -41.00 -28.51 10.92
N PRO A 219 -40.98 -29.86 10.79
CA PRO A 219 -42.17 -30.68 10.66
C PRO A 219 -42.62 -31.16 12.04
N SER A 220 -43.45 -30.39 12.73
CA SER A 220 -44.24 -30.90 13.86
C SER A 220 -45.71 -31.01 13.46
N GLY A 221 -46.08 -32.21 13.04
CA GLY A 221 -47.47 -32.65 13.04
C GLY A 221 -47.94 -32.93 14.47
N PHE A 222 -49.05 -32.31 14.85
CA PHE A 222 -50.21 -32.93 15.49
C PHE A 222 -51.47 -32.21 15.01
#